data_AF-A0A2T5M957-F1
#
_entry.id   AF-A0A2T5M957-F1
#
_cell.length_a   1.000
_cell.length_b   1.000
_cell.length_c   1.000
_cell.angle_alpha   90.00
_cell.angle_beta   90.00
_cell.angle_gamma   90.00
#
_symmetry.space_group_name_H-M   'P 1'
#
loop_
_entity.id
_entity.type
_entity.pdbx_description
1 polymer ?
#
loop_
_entity_poly.entity_id
_entity_poly.type
_entity_poly.pdbx_seq_one_letter_code
_entity_poly.pdbx_strand_id
1 'polypeptide(L)'
;MTSNPSNPAVDELLTVRVDRHDQATNIKEGTYNLDSIMVLQNQEDLHVWLVFVRTTLRIHGMEDLLDYEIPRPSQDNPKYSIWETCSLKVYADEFLQKLQRTVDGRSCYRYKYWREIIEIRRHDYATVEQYVTAVVQKTIITNRLDMPLTPYQALAILLRGIEDEYESFVDLTYHRLPENAAKDLTWSQFFNICGEVKQKARYMPASKGKNNRRSRTPRKHSPPQNINH
;
A
#
# COMPACT_ATOMS: atom_id res chain seq x y z
N MET A 1 4.79 -4.54 -79.76
CA MET A 1 3.43 -4.48 -79.18
C MET A 1 3.31 -5.71 -78.31
N THR A 2 3.23 -5.66 -76.98
CA THR A 2 2.82 -4.61 -76.07
C THR A 2 3.60 -4.74 -74.76
N SER A 3 4.21 -3.64 -74.36
CA SER A 3 4.71 -3.37 -73.01
C SER A 3 3.58 -3.56 -72.01
N ASN A 4 3.80 -4.37 -70.96
CA ASN A 4 2.87 -4.44 -69.85
C ASN A 4 3.23 -3.33 -68.84
N PRO A 5 2.32 -2.42 -68.49
CA PRO A 5 2.63 -1.26 -67.67
C PRO A 5 2.81 -1.65 -66.20
N SER A 6 3.82 -1.07 -65.59
CA SER A 6 4.00 -0.96 -64.15
C SER A 6 2.69 -0.56 -63.49
N ASN A 7 2.21 -1.38 -62.56
CA ASN A 7 1.08 -1.05 -61.71
C ASN A 7 1.61 -0.38 -60.43
N PRO A 8 1.46 0.95 -60.23
CA PRO A 8 1.93 1.63 -59.02
C PRO A 8 1.01 1.41 -57.80
N ALA A 9 -0.04 0.59 -57.89
CA ALA A 9 -1.06 0.48 -56.85
C ALA A 9 -0.82 -0.61 -55.78
N VAL A 10 0.35 -1.24 -55.74
CA VAL A 10 0.67 -2.28 -54.73
C VAL A 10 1.53 -1.79 -53.56
N ASP A 11 1.96 -0.52 -53.57
CA ASP A 11 2.88 0.02 -52.54
C ASP A 11 2.24 1.05 -51.58
N GLU A 12 0.91 1.26 -51.67
CA GLU A 12 0.19 2.26 -50.88
C GLU A 12 -0.92 1.65 -50.01
N LEU A 13 -0.65 0.47 -49.42
CA LEU A 13 -1.52 -0.16 -48.41
C LEU A 13 -0.78 -0.50 -47.10
N LEU A 14 0.35 0.15 -46.85
CA LEU A 14 1.03 0.15 -45.56
C LEU A 14 0.90 1.54 -44.93
N THR A 15 -0.19 1.81 -44.22
CA THR A 15 -0.22 2.66 -43.00
C THR A 15 -1.66 2.85 -42.51
N VAL A 16 -2.39 1.75 -42.29
CA VAL A 16 -3.40 1.77 -41.21
C VAL A 16 -2.68 1.23 -39.98
N ARG A 17 -1.94 2.11 -39.28
CA ARG A 17 -1.55 1.86 -37.89
C ARG A 17 -2.85 1.88 -37.10
N VAL A 18 -3.50 0.72 -37.00
CA VAL A 18 -4.41 0.47 -35.89
C VAL A 18 -3.51 0.57 -34.67
N ASP A 19 -3.65 1.64 -33.89
CA ASP A 19 -3.06 1.70 -32.56
C ASP A 19 -3.63 0.53 -31.76
N ARG A 20 -2.95 -0.62 -31.85
CA ARG A 20 -3.30 -1.82 -31.10
C ARG A 20 -3.09 -1.46 -29.65
N HIS A 21 -4.15 -1.51 -28.87
CA HIS A 21 -4.09 -1.31 -27.44
C HIS A 21 -3.04 -2.26 -26.84
N ASP A 22 -1.96 -1.67 -26.34
CA ASP A 22 -0.86 -2.32 -25.65
C ASP A 22 -0.72 -1.75 -24.23
N GLN A 23 0.14 -2.36 -23.42
CA GLN A 23 0.34 -1.96 -22.02
C GLN A 23 0.93 -0.54 -21.87
N ALA A 24 1.38 0.09 -22.95
CA ALA A 24 1.88 1.47 -22.95
C ALA A 24 0.82 2.50 -23.36
N THR A 25 -0.33 2.07 -23.89
CA THR A 25 -1.39 2.95 -24.41
C THR A 25 -1.74 4.08 -23.45
N ASN A 26 -2.04 3.74 -22.20
CA ASN A 26 -2.56 4.67 -21.19
C ASN A 26 -1.48 5.32 -20.32
N ILE A 27 -0.21 4.96 -20.52
CA ILE A 27 0.90 5.57 -19.78
C ILE A 27 0.95 7.06 -20.12
N LYS A 28 0.91 7.91 -19.09
CA LYS A 28 1.00 9.37 -19.27
C LYS A 28 2.43 9.76 -19.70
N GLU A 29 2.69 11.04 -19.94
CA GLU A 29 4.07 11.52 -20.05
C GLU A 29 4.49 12.16 -18.73
N GLY A 30 5.72 11.91 -18.28
CA GLY A 30 6.24 12.48 -17.03
C GLY A 30 7.28 11.62 -16.32
N THR A 31 7.75 12.13 -15.18
CA THR A 31 8.64 11.39 -14.27
C THR A 31 7.82 10.55 -13.31
N TYR A 32 8.11 9.26 -13.23
CA TYR A 32 7.37 8.31 -12.40
C TYR A 32 8.16 7.92 -11.17
N ASN A 33 7.66 8.30 -9.99
CA ASN A 33 8.19 7.80 -8.74
C ASN A 33 7.42 6.53 -8.34
N LEU A 34 7.97 5.38 -8.75
CA LEU A 34 7.49 4.07 -8.31
C LEU A 34 8.24 3.55 -7.07
N ASP A 35 9.13 4.34 -6.46
CA ASP A 35 9.93 3.92 -5.31
C ASP A 35 9.08 3.77 -4.04
N SER A 36 7.83 4.27 -4.07
CA SER A 36 6.81 4.01 -3.05
C SER A 36 6.19 2.62 -3.13
N ILE A 37 6.43 1.86 -4.20
CA ILE A 37 6.00 0.47 -4.27
C ILE A 37 6.84 -0.31 -3.27
N MET A 38 6.21 -0.70 -2.16
CA MET A 38 6.85 -1.49 -1.11
C MET A 38 7.46 -2.76 -1.73
N VAL A 39 8.69 -3.11 -1.36
CA VAL A 39 9.25 -4.41 -1.75
C VAL A 39 8.46 -5.50 -1.03
N LEU A 40 7.98 -6.52 -1.75
CA LEU A 40 7.28 -7.65 -1.17
C LEU A 40 8.23 -8.39 -0.21
N GLN A 41 8.01 -8.24 1.10
CA GLN A 41 8.87 -8.85 2.11
C GLN A 41 8.55 -10.34 2.29
N ASN A 42 7.26 -10.70 2.27
CA ASN A 42 6.79 -12.06 2.51
C ASN A 42 5.57 -12.39 1.65
N GLN A 43 5.35 -13.69 1.41
CA GLN A 43 4.20 -14.19 0.64
C GLN A 43 2.84 -13.83 1.28
N GLU A 44 2.80 -13.66 2.60
CA GLU A 44 1.58 -13.28 3.34
C GLU A 44 1.15 -11.82 3.08
N ASP A 45 2.08 -10.95 2.68
CA ASP A 45 1.82 -9.54 2.39
C ASP A 45 1.44 -9.31 0.93
N LEU A 46 1.36 -10.37 0.12
CA LEU A 46 1.09 -10.28 -1.30
C LEU A 46 -0.15 -9.45 -1.61
N HIS A 47 -1.28 -9.76 -0.98
CA HIS A 47 -2.54 -9.12 -1.35
C HIS A 47 -2.49 -7.62 -1.05
N VAL A 48 -1.88 -7.24 0.07
CA VAL A 48 -1.63 -5.84 0.44
C VAL A 48 -0.69 -5.19 -0.57
N TRP A 49 0.41 -5.86 -0.89
CA TRP A 49 1.36 -5.41 -1.90
C TRP A 49 0.68 -5.19 -3.25
N LEU A 50 -0.17 -6.13 -3.70
CA LEU A 50 -0.89 -6.07 -4.97
C LEU A 50 -1.88 -4.91 -5.02
N VAL A 51 -2.56 -4.64 -3.90
CA VAL A 51 -3.45 -3.47 -3.74
C VAL A 51 -2.64 -2.17 -3.80
N PHE A 52 -1.46 -2.10 -3.16
CA PHE A 52 -0.56 -0.95 -3.24
C PHE A 52 -0.05 -0.71 -4.65
N VAL A 53 0.41 -1.77 -5.33
CA VAL A 53 0.89 -1.72 -6.71
C VAL A 53 -0.24 -1.27 -7.64
N ARG A 54 -1.42 -1.90 -7.60
CA ARG A 54 -2.58 -1.50 -8.41
C ARG A 54 -2.96 -0.03 -8.20
N THR A 55 -3.05 0.41 -6.95
CA THR A 55 -3.40 1.80 -6.63
C THR A 55 -2.35 2.79 -7.17
N THR A 56 -1.07 2.49 -6.97
CA THR A 56 0.04 3.33 -7.43
C THR A 56 0.06 3.42 -8.95
N LEU A 57 -0.09 2.28 -9.63
CA LEU A 57 -0.13 2.24 -11.09
C LEU A 57 -1.37 2.95 -11.64
N ARG A 58 -2.55 2.79 -11.02
CA ARG A 58 -3.76 3.52 -11.41
C ARG A 58 -3.58 5.04 -11.37
N ILE A 59 -2.93 5.60 -10.33
CA ILE A 59 -2.64 7.04 -10.25
C ILE A 59 -1.83 7.51 -11.47
N HIS A 60 -0.91 6.67 -11.94
CA HIS A 60 -0.04 6.96 -13.08
C HIS A 60 -0.61 6.54 -14.44
N GLY A 61 -1.83 6.01 -14.51
CA GLY A 61 -2.42 5.49 -15.76
C GLY A 61 -1.75 4.21 -16.27
N MET A 62 -1.14 3.46 -15.35
CA MET A 62 -0.29 2.30 -15.61
C MET A 62 -0.95 0.98 -15.20
N GLU A 63 -2.26 0.96 -14.99
CA GLU A 63 -2.95 -0.24 -14.49
C GLU A 63 -2.80 -1.44 -15.44
N ASP A 64 -2.69 -1.17 -16.74
CA ASP A 64 -2.49 -2.14 -17.82
C ASP A 64 -1.15 -2.89 -17.73
N LEU A 65 -0.15 -2.35 -16.99
CA LEU A 65 1.10 -3.08 -16.71
C LEU A 65 0.88 -4.34 -15.85
N LEU A 66 -0.27 -4.49 -15.20
CA LEU A 66 -0.58 -5.71 -14.44
C LEU A 66 -1.41 -6.71 -15.23
N ASP A 67 -1.89 -6.33 -16.41
CA ASP A 67 -2.76 -7.16 -17.24
C ASP A 67 -1.94 -7.87 -18.31
N TYR A 68 -1.74 -9.18 -18.13
CA TYR A 68 -0.98 -10.01 -19.05
C TYR A 68 -1.72 -10.30 -20.35
N GLU A 69 -3.04 -10.07 -20.40
CA GLU A 69 -3.86 -10.26 -21.61
C GLU A 69 -3.68 -9.10 -22.58
N ILE A 70 -3.23 -7.94 -22.08
CA ILE A 70 -2.84 -6.79 -22.90
C ILE A 70 -1.42 -7.03 -23.45
N PRO A 71 -1.22 -6.95 -24.77
CA PRO A 71 0.08 -7.20 -25.37
C PRO A 71 1.11 -6.16 -24.91
N ARG A 72 2.36 -6.59 -24.77
CA ARG A 72 3.50 -5.71 -24.51
C ARG A 72 3.70 -4.76 -25.68
N PRO A 73 4.09 -3.49 -25.45
CA PRO A 73 4.34 -2.54 -26.52
C PRO A 73 5.51 -2.96 -27.40
N SER A 74 5.44 -2.61 -28.69
CA SER A 74 6.58 -2.75 -29.60
C SER A 74 7.72 -1.81 -29.19
N GLN A 75 8.96 -2.14 -29.53
CA GLN A 75 10.13 -1.26 -29.34
C GLN A 75 9.99 0.07 -30.09
N ASP A 76 9.20 0.10 -31.16
CA ASP A 76 8.90 1.32 -31.93
C ASP A 76 7.86 2.22 -31.23
N ASN A 77 7.24 1.76 -30.13
CA ASN A 77 6.29 2.56 -29.37
C ASN A 77 7.05 3.70 -28.65
N PRO A 78 6.64 4.97 -28.79
CA PRO A 78 7.33 6.10 -28.16
C PRO A 78 7.36 6.00 -26.62
N LYS A 79 6.46 5.22 -26.02
CA LYS A 79 6.36 4.98 -24.58
C LYS A 79 7.03 3.67 -24.14
N TYR A 80 7.70 2.94 -25.05
CA TYR A 80 8.35 1.66 -24.74
C TYR A 80 9.39 1.78 -23.62
N SER A 81 10.25 2.79 -23.64
CA SER A 81 11.30 2.98 -22.62
C SER A 81 10.74 3.22 -21.22
N ILE A 82 9.61 3.94 -21.14
CA ILE A 82 8.87 4.16 -19.89
C ILE A 82 8.25 2.86 -19.42
N TRP A 83 7.54 2.14 -20.32
CA TRP A 83 6.97 0.84 -20.02
C TRP A 83 8.04 -0.17 -19.57
N GLU A 84 9.20 -0.22 -20.21
CA GLU A 84 10.30 -1.14 -19.87
C GLU A 84 10.86 -0.84 -18.47
N THR A 85 11.10 0.43 -18.18
CA THR A 85 11.60 0.85 -16.85
C THR A 85 10.58 0.58 -15.74
N CYS A 86 9.30 0.88 -15.98
CA CYS A 86 8.23 0.68 -15.01
C CYS A 86 7.88 -0.81 -14.84
N SER A 87 7.86 -1.58 -15.94
CA SER A 87 7.60 -3.01 -15.91
C SER A 87 8.68 -3.72 -15.10
N LEU A 88 9.97 -3.42 -15.26
CA LEU A 88 11.02 -4.02 -14.42
C LEU A 88 10.86 -3.77 -12.91
N LYS A 89 10.24 -2.65 -12.51
CA LYS A 89 9.93 -2.35 -11.10
C LYS A 89 8.70 -3.09 -10.57
N VAL A 90 7.82 -3.55 -11.47
CA VAL A 90 6.50 -4.13 -11.15
C VAL A 90 6.45 -5.64 -11.43
N TYR A 91 7.22 -6.12 -12.42
CA TYR A 91 7.06 -7.41 -13.08
C TYR A 91 7.83 -8.49 -12.34
N ALA A 92 7.07 -9.23 -11.55
CA ALA A 92 7.31 -10.64 -11.34
C ALA A 92 6.07 -11.40 -11.88
N ASP A 93 5.78 -11.32 -13.18
CA ASP A 93 4.46 -11.72 -13.75
C ASP A 93 4.07 -13.17 -13.48
N GLU A 94 4.95 -14.13 -13.77
CA GLU A 94 4.67 -15.55 -13.49
C GLU A 94 4.58 -15.82 -11.98
N PHE A 95 5.35 -15.07 -11.19
CA PHE A 95 5.32 -15.16 -9.74
C PHE A 95 4.00 -14.62 -9.20
N LEU A 96 3.53 -13.44 -9.64
CA LEU A 96 2.29 -12.82 -9.22
C LEU A 96 1.06 -13.63 -9.62
N GLN A 97 1.05 -14.22 -10.82
CA GLN A 97 -0.04 -15.09 -11.25
C GLN A 97 -0.09 -16.39 -10.43
N LYS A 98 1.08 -17.00 -10.15
CA LYS A 98 1.20 -18.18 -9.29
C LYS A 98 0.86 -17.87 -7.83
N LEU A 99 1.18 -16.66 -7.36
CA LEU A 99 0.85 -16.20 -6.02
C LEU A 99 -0.63 -15.85 -5.88
N GLN A 100 -1.24 -15.13 -6.83
CA GLN A 100 -2.68 -14.84 -6.84
C GLN A 100 -3.52 -16.13 -6.82
N ARG A 101 -3.20 -17.10 -7.68
CA ARG A 101 -3.89 -18.41 -7.69
C ARG A 101 -3.74 -19.18 -6.37
N THR A 102 -2.63 -18.99 -5.64
CA THR A 102 -2.39 -19.64 -4.34
C THR A 102 -3.08 -18.90 -3.18
N VAL A 103 -3.22 -17.58 -3.29
CA VAL A 103 -3.70 -16.68 -2.23
C VAL A 103 -5.21 -16.42 -2.32
N ASP A 104 -5.79 -16.31 -3.51
CA ASP A 104 -7.23 -16.07 -3.72
C ASP A 104 -8.10 -17.25 -3.27
N GLY A 105 -7.51 -18.43 -3.02
CA GLY A 105 -8.16 -19.54 -2.34
C GLY A 105 -8.39 -19.34 -0.82
N ARG A 106 -7.94 -18.24 -0.21
CA ARG A 106 -8.11 -17.98 1.23
C ARG A 106 -8.57 -16.54 1.49
N SER A 107 -9.88 -16.35 1.63
CA SER A 107 -10.53 -15.10 2.07
C SER A 107 -10.15 -14.63 3.51
N CYS A 108 -9.15 -15.24 4.16
CA CYS A 108 -8.77 -14.98 5.54
C CYS A 108 -7.94 -13.70 5.75
N TYR A 109 -7.36 -13.11 4.70
CA TYR A 109 -6.44 -11.97 4.83
C TYR A 109 -7.12 -10.67 5.25
N ARG A 110 -8.30 -10.35 4.68
CA ARG A 110 -9.06 -9.15 5.07
C ARG A 110 -9.38 -9.17 6.57
N TYR A 111 -9.84 -10.33 7.04
CA TYR A 111 -10.10 -10.59 8.45
C TYR A 111 -8.82 -10.51 9.30
N LYS A 112 -7.70 -11.07 8.82
CA LYS A 112 -6.40 -11.02 9.52
C LYS A 112 -5.95 -9.58 9.77
N TYR A 113 -5.88 -8.73 8.74
CA TYR A 113 -5.44 -7.33 8.90
C TYR A 113 -6.41 -6.51 9.73
N TRP A 114 -7.72 -6.72 9.55
CA TRP A 114 -8.73 -6.06 10.38
C TRP A 114 -8.61 -6.48 11.85
N ARG A 115 -8.41 -7.78 12.14
CA ARG A 115 -8.15 -8.26 13.50
C ARG A 115 -6.87 -7.66 14.07
N GLU A 116 -5.78 -7.66 13.29
CA GLU A 116 -4.49 -7.13 13.73
C GLU A 116 -4.54 -5.65 14.12
N ILE A 117 -5.32 -4.81 13.41
CA ILE A 117 -5.45 -3.40 13.80
C ILE A 117 -6.32 -3.22 15.05
N ILE A 118 -7.36 -4.04 15.24
CA ILE A 118 -8.19 -3.98 16.46
C ILE A 118 -7.41 -4.47 17.69
N GLU A 119 -6.50 -5.42 17.49
CA GLU A 119 -5.69 -6.02 18.56
C GLU A 119 -4.33 -5.32 18.77
N ILE A 120 -3.99 -4.31 17.96
CA ILE A 120 -2.70 -3.62 18.03
C ILE A 120 -2.47 -3.01 19.41
N ARG A 121 -1.28 -3.21 19.99
CA ARG A 121 -0.94 -2.69 21.31
C ARG A 121 0.34 -1.89 21.27
N ARG A 122 0.39 -0.83 22.08
CA ARG A 122 1.55 0.05 22.18
C ARG A 122 2.82 -0.67 22.65
N HIS A 123 2.71 -1.63 23.57
CA HIS A 123 3.86 -2.36 24.12
C HIS A 123 4.49 -3.37 23.15
N ASP A 124 3.84 -3.68 22.02
CA ASP A 124 4.42 -4.55 20.98
C ASP A 124 5.49 -3.82 20.17
N TYR A 125 5.67 -2.51 20.40
CA TYR A 125 6.59 -1.64 19.65
C TYR A 125 7.62 -0.99 20.56
N ALA A 126 8.87 -0.88 20.09
CA ALA A 126 9.95 -0.29 20.88
C ALA A 126 9.75 1.21 21.11
N THR A 127 9.15 1.92 20.15
CA THR A 127 8.88 3.36 20.26
C THR A 127 7.44 3.70 19.91
N VAL A 128 6.95 4.83 20.44
CA VAL A 128 5.64 5.39 20.09
C VAL A 128 5.56 5.68 18.59
N GLU A 129 6.66 6.15 17.99
CA GLU A 129 6.71 6.45 16.56
C GLU A 129 6.51 5.21 15.68
N GLN A 130 7.10 4.07 16.08
CA GLN A 130 6.85 2.78 15.42
C GLN A 130 5.39 2.35 15.58
N TYR A 131 4.84 2.46 16.79
CA TYR A 131 3.43 2.17 17.05
C TYR A 131 2.48 3.02 16.19
N VAL A 132 2.65 4.34 16.16
CA VAL A 132 1.81 5.25 15.34
C VAL A 132 1.93 4.90 13.87
N THR A 133 3.14 4.62 13.39
CA THR A 133 3.37 4.24 11.98
C THR A 133 2.65 2.95 11.64
N ALA A 134 2.67 1.95 12.53
CA ALA A 134 1.96 0.70 12.35
C ALA A 134 0.43 0.90 12.33
N VAL A 135 -0.12 1.71 13.24
CA VAL A 135 -1.56 2.05 13.24
C VAL A 135 -1.97 2.71 11.91
N VAL A 136 -1.21 3.71 11.45
CA VAL A 136 -1.48 4.42 10.19
C VAL A 136 -1.42 3.45 9.00
N GLN A 137 -0.36 2.65 8.89
CA GLN A 137 -0.20 1.69 7.80
C GLN A 137 -1.34 0.67 7.79
N LYS A 138 -1.65 0.05 8.94
CA LYS A 138 -2.72 -0.94 9.03
C LYS A 138 -4.10 -0.32 8.70
N THR A 139 -4.34 0.93 9.08
CA THR A 139 -5.59 1.64 8.76
C THR A 139 -5.74 1.85 7.25
N ILE A 140 -4.67 2.30 6.60
CA ILE A 140 -4.65 2.45 5.14
C ILE A 140 -4.90 1.10 4.46
N ILE A 141 -4.28 0.03 4.96
CA ILE A 141 -4.45 -1.32 4.44
C ILE A 141 -5.91 -1.76 4.59
N THR A 142 -6.49 -1.71 5.79
CA THR A 142 -7.87 -2.18 6.02
C THR A 142 -8.89 -1.41 5.19
N ASN A 143 -8.71 -0.09 5.03
CA ASN A 143 -9.55 0.72 4.17
C ASN A 143 -9.48 0.33 2.70
N ARG A 144 -8.31 -0.12 2.23
CA ARG A 144 -8.13 -0.60 0.85
C ARG A 144 -8.56 -2.05 0.65
N LEU A 145 -8.71 -2.82 1.72
CA LEU A 145 -9.19 -4.21 1.71
C LEU A 145 -10.71 -4.33 1.87
N ASP A 146 -11.46 -3.26 1.60
CA ASP A 146 -12.91 -3.16 1.78
C ASP A 146 -13.39 -3.48 3.21
N MET A 147 -12.53 -3.28 4.21
CA MET A 147 -12.83 -3.41 5.64
C MET A 147 -12.56 -2.08 6.35
N PRO A 148 -13.24 -1.00 5.95
CA PRO A 148 -12.85 0.34 6.36
C PRO A 148 -13.04 0.57 7.86
N LEU A 149 -12.05 1.24 8.46
CA LEU A 149 -12.23 1.94 9.71
C LEU A 149 -12.66 3.37 9.40
N THR A 150 -13.50 3.95 10.25
CA THR A 150 -13.71 5.40 10.25
C THR A 150 -12.46 6.11 10.82
N PRO A 151 -12.23 7.39 10.48
CA PRO A 151 -11.15 8.16 11.11
C PRO A 151 -11.24 8.17 12.63
N TYR A 152 -12.47 8.23 13.17
CA TYR A 152 -12.70 8.19 14.62
C TYR A 152 -12.29 6.86 15.24
N GLN A 153 -12.63 5.72 14.61
CA GLN A 153 -12.20 4.41 15.09
C GLN A 153 -10.68 4.27 15.07
N ALA A 154 -10.01 4.73 14.01
CA ALA A 154 -8.55 4.72 13.93
C ALA A 154 -7.92 5.60 15.02
N LEU A 155 -8.51 6.78 15.28
CA LEU A 155 -8.08 7.67 16.36
C LEU A 155 -8.26 7.02 17.74
N ALA A 156 -9.42 6.40 18.00
CA ALA A 156 -9.69 5.73 19.28
C ALA A 156 -8.70 4.59 19.54
N ILE A 157 -8.35 3.81 18.51
CA ILE A 157 -7.31 2.77 18.59
C ILE A 157 -5.95 3.38 18.97
N LEU A 158 -5.56 4.47 18.28
CA LEU A 158 -4.30 5.17 18.53
C LEU A 158 -4.22 5.71 19.97
N LEU A 159 -5.25 6.46 20.41
CA LEU A 159 -5.26 7.13 21.71
C LEU A 159 -5.29 6.12 22.85
N ARG A 160 -6.09 5.06 22.73
CA ARG A 160 -6.11 3.96 23.70
C ARG A 160 -4.74 3.30 23.88
N GLY A 161 -3.95 3.19 22.81
CA GLY A 161 -2.61 2.61 22.91
C GLY A 161 -1.65 3.47 23.71
N ILE A 162 -1.75 4.80 23.62
CA ILE A 162 -0.77 5.72 24.22
C ILE A 162 -1.22 6.32 25.56
N GLU A 163 -2.43 6.03 26.01
CA GLU A 163 -3.05 6.58 27.22
C GLU A 163 -2.16 6.41 28.46
N ASP A 164 -1.58 5.23 28.66
CA ASP A 164 -0.69 4.95 29.80
C ASP A 164 0.58 5.83 29.83
N GLU A 165 1.08 6.27 28.67
CA GLU A 165 2.31 7.06 28.55
C GLU A 165 2.04 8.57 28.43
N TYR A 166 0.86 8.96 27.95
CA TYR A 166 0.53 10.33 27.57
C TYR A 166 -0.92 10.74 27.95
N GLU A 167 -1.42 10.28 29.10
CA GLU A 167 -2.78 10.53 29.62
C GLU A 167 -3.27 11.97 29.39
N SER A 168 -2.52 12.97 29.88
CA SER A 168 -2.93 14.38 29.72
C SER A 168 -3.05 14.84 28.27
N PHE A 169 -2.27 14.27 27.35
CA PHE A 169 -2.42 14.56 25.92
C PHE A 169 -3.65 13.87 25.34
N VAL A 170 -3.92 12.63 25.75
CA VAL A 170 -5.11 11.89 25.33
C VAL A 170 -6.38 12.62 25.76
N ASP A 171 -6.45 13.04 27.03
CA ASP A 171 -7.57 13.82 27.56
C ASP A 171 -7.77 15.11 26.77
N LEU A 172 -6.71 15.91 26.59
CA LEU A 172 -6.79 17.15 25.83
C LEU A 172 -7.19 16.91 24.37
N THR A 173 -6.76 15.80 23.78
CA THR A 173 -7.13 15.45 22.40
C THR A 173 -8.62 15.15 22.33
N TYR A 174 -9.18 14.35 23.25
CA TYR A 174 -10.61 14.06 23.30
C TYR A 174 -11.46 15.33 23.48
N HIS A 175 -11.03 16.27 24.33
CA HIS A 175 -11.74 17.54 24.52
C HIS A 175 -11.70 18.48 23.30
N ARG A 176 -10.74 18.29 22.39
CA ARG A 176 -10.63 19.07 21.13
C ARG A 176 -11.46 18.48 20.00
N LEU A 177 -11.97 17.25 20.14
CA LEU A 177 -12.76 16.62 19.11
C LEU A 177 -14.12 17.31 18.96
N PRO A 178 -14.69 17.37 17.75
CA PRO A 178 -16.04 17.89 17.55
C PRO A 178 -17.07 17.02 18.28
N GLU A 179 -18.19 17.61 18.65
CA GLU A 179 -19.25 16.94 19.43
C GLU A 179 -19.75 15.65 18.76
N ASN A 180 -19.79 15.62 17.43
CA ASN A 180 -20.12 14.46 16.61
C ASN A 180 -18.89 13.84 15.91
N ALA A 181 -17.76 13.73 16.62
CA ALA A 181 -16.48 13.21 16.08
C ALA A 181 -16.60 11.86 15.35
N ALA A 182 -17.53 11.00 15.74
CA ALA A 182 -17.76 9.74 15.05
C ALA A 182 -18.13 9.91 13.56
N LYS A 183 -18.73 11.03 13.17
CA LYS A 183 -19.13 11.35 11.80
C LYS A 183 -18.26 12.43 11.16
N ASP A 184 -17.87 13.43 11.94
CA ASP A 184 -17.27 14.65 11.40
C ASP A 184 -15.74 14.60 11.35
N LEU A 185 -15.12 13.65 12.06
CA LEU A 185 -13.67 13.52 12.06
C LEU A 185 -13.19 13.06 10.68
N THR A 186 -12.29 13.84 10.09
CA THR A 186 -11.69 13.57 8.78
C THR A 186 -10.39 12.79 8.90
N TRP A 187 -9.98 12.12 7.81
CA TRP A 187 -8.66 11.49 7.72
C TRP A 187 -7.52 12.49 7.91
N SER A 188 -7.67 13.72 7.42
CA SER A 188 -6.65 14.77 7.61
C SER A 188 -6.45 15.10 9.08
N GLN A 189 -7.53 15.27 9.84
CA GLN A 189 -7.45 15.48 11.29
C GLN A 189 -6.79 14.30 12.00
N PHE A 190 -7.15 13.06 11.64
CA PHE A 190 -6.50 11.87 12.16
C PHE A 190 -4.98 11.88 11.90
N PHE A 191 -4.55 12.13 10.66
CA PHE A 191 -3.13 12.16 10.32
C PHE A 191 -2.38 13.30 11.01
N ASN A 192 -3.02 14.46 11.20
CA ASN A 192 -2.45 15.56 11.95
C ASN A 192 -2.19 15.16 13.42
N ILE A 193 -3.17 14.52 14.07
CA ILE A 193 -3.01 14.01 15.45
C ILE A 193 -1.90 12.95 15.52
N CYS A 194 -1.78 12.06 14.53
CA CYS A 194 -0.64 11.13 14.46
C CYS A 194 0.71 11.87 14.43
N GLY A 195 0.79 12.98 13.69
CA GLY A 195 1.96 13.86 13.65
C GLY A 195 2.27 14.47 15.02
N GLU A 196 1.26 14.99 15.71
CA GLU A 196 1.39 15.55 17.07
C GLU A 196 1.89 14.51 18.07
N VAL A 197 1.36 13.28 18.04
CA VAL A 197 1.81 12.18 18.90
C VAL A 197 3.28 11.86 18.66
N LYS A 198 3.70 11.74 17.39
CA LYS A 198 5.11 11.50 17.03
C LYS A 198 6.00 12.64 17.51
N GLN A 199 5.56 13.88 17.35
CA GLN A 199 6.29 15.05 17.83
C GLN A 199 6.44 15.03 19.35
N LYS A 200 5.35 14.77 20.08
CA LYS A 200 5.36 14.70 21.55
C LYS A 200 6.29 13.61 22.06
N ALA A 201 6.27 12.42 21.45
CA ALA A 201 7.15 11.32 21.81
C ALA A 201 8.64 11.62 21.63
N ARG A 202 9.00 12.54 20.71
CA ARG A 202 10.38 12.98 20.51
C ARG A 202 10.84 14.00 21.56
N TYR A 203 9.97 14.91 21.98
CA TYR A 203 10.31 15.99 22.93
C TYR A 203 10.11 15.65 24.40
N MET A 204 9.18 14.73 24.70
CA MET A 204 8.88 14.26 26.05
C MET A 204 8.88 12.73 26.04
N PRO A 205 10.04 12.08 26.20
CA PRO A 205 10.06 10.63 26.39
C PRO A 205 9.23 10.29 27.63
N ALA A 206 8.34 9.31 27.49
CA ALA A 206 7.32 8.94 28.47
C ALA A 206 7.84 9.00 29.92
N SER A 207 7.11 9.72 30.78
CA SER A 207 7.46 9.76 32.20
C SER A 207 7.30 8.34 32.76
N LYS A 208 8.35 7.78 33.38
CA LYS A 208 8.24 6.49 34.09
C LYS A 208 7.37 6.70 35.34
N GLY A 209 6.06 6.54 35.20
CA GLY A 209 5.09 6.71 36.27
C GLY A 209 4.53 5.39 36.80
N LYS A 210 5.09 4.93 37.92
CA LYS A 210 4.54 4.01 38.96
C LYS A 210 4.07 2.59 38.54
N ASN A 211 4.93 1.63 38.89
CA ASN A 211 4.60 0.21 39.12
C ASN A 211 3.28 0.03 39.90
N ASN A 212 2.41 -0.89 39.47
CA ASN A 212 2.22 -2.21 40.11
C ASN A 212 0.84 -2.80 39.72
N ARG A 213 0.78 -3.80 38.81
CA ARG A 213 -0.16 -4.94 38.94
C ARG A 213 0.09 -6.05 37.91
N ARG A 214 0.53 -7.18 38.47
CA ARG A 214 0.42 -8.58 38.00
C ARG A 214 1.27 -8.96 36.79
N SER A 215 2.43 -9.50 37.13
CA SER A 215 3.16 -10.53 36.38
C SER A 215 2.22 -11.50 35.65
N ARG A 216 2.13 -11.33 34.33
CA ARG A 216 1.80 -12.42 33.41
C ARG A 216 3.08 -12.74 32.63
N THR A 217 3.43 -14.01 32.68
CA THR A 217 4.61 -14.62 32.09
C THR A 217 4.81 -14.21 30.62
N PRO A 218 6.06 -14.02 30.16
CA PRO A 218 6.33 -13.64 28.78
C PRO A 218 6.03 -14.81 27.84
N ARG A 219 5.16 -14.60 26.85
CA ARG A 219 5.14 -15.45 25.65
C ARG A 219 6.30 -15.02 24.76
N LYS A 220 7.29 -15.91 24.65
CA LYS A 220 8.41 -15.79 23.71
C LYS A 220 7.88 -15.75 22.28
N HIS A 221 7.98 -14.60 21.62
CA HIS A 221 8.16 -14.60 20.17
C HIS A 221 9.66 -14.70 19.92
N SER A 222 10.11 -15.89 19.50
CA SER A 222 11.49 -16.11 19.08
C SER A 222 11.72 -15.49 17.69
N PRO A 223 12.91 -14.92 17.41
CA PRO A 223 13.29 -14.53 16.06
C PRO A 223 13.58 -15.76 15.19
N PRO A 224 13.44 -15.68 13.85
CA PRO A 224 13.74 -16.79 12.97
C PRO A 224 15.23 -17.12 13.04
N GLN A 225 15.53 -18.37 13.37
CA GLN A 225 16.88 -18.91 13.29
C GLN A 225 17.25 -19.16 11.84
N ASN A 226 18.40 -18.62 11.47
CA ASN A 226 19.11 -18.88 10.24
C ASN A 226 19.57 -20.36 10.26
N ILE A 227 19.14 -21.17 9.29
CA ILE A 227 19.64 -22.53 9.10
C ILE A 227 20.23 -22.61 7.69
N ASN A 228 21.56 -22.58 7.64
CA ASN A 228 22.34 -23.07 6.52
C ASN A 228 22.05 -24.56 6.34
N HIS A 229 21.77 -24.98 5.10
CA HIS A 229 22.31 -26.18 4.48
C HIS A 229 22.19 -26.08 2.96
#